data_AF-A0AB33B883-F1
#
_entry.id   AF-A0AB33B883-F1
#
_cell.length_a   1.000
_cell.length_b   1.000
_cell.length_c   1.000
_cell.angle_alpha   90.00
_cell.angle_beta   90.00
_cell.angle_gamma   90.00
#
_symmetry.space_group_name_H-M   'P 1'
#
loop_
_entity.id
_entity.type
_entity.pdbx_description
1 polymer ?
#
loop_
_entity_poly.entity_id
_entity_poly.type
_entity_poly.pdbx_seq_one_letter_code
_entity_poly.pdbx_strand_id
1 'polypeptide(L)'
;MTEKVDLYSKFISQGLDVLFTKYPTRTGLGIILGSVLSFITNLFRPFLEKIESIDFNTAPWWGWLSIGLIIMHIPTIISVFQQNSIGNDRVDQALELIEKGNFSKNERRQHYRNLIEKVTVDLALSQNISREVQKIEKELHRNSENQE
;
A
#
# COMPACT_ATOMS: atom_id res chain seq x y z
N MET A 1 -0.96 25.62 -17.79
CA MET A 1 -0.80 24.21 -18.23
C MET A 1 -0.05 23.34 -17.21
N THR A 2 0.58 23.91 -16.18
CA THR A 2 1.39 23.23 -15.15
C THR A 2 0.57 22.45 -14.10
N GLU A 3 -0.62 22.92 -13.75
CA GLU A 3 -1.42 22.36 -12.64
C GLU A 3 -1.85 20.90 -12.84
N LYS A 4 -2.11 20.47 -14.09
CA LYS A 4 -2.49 19.08 -14.38
C LYS A 4 -1.31 18.11 -14.25
N VAL A 5 -0.11 18.55 -14.65
CA VAL A 5 1.10 17.71 -14.62
C VAL A 5 1.49 17.41 -13.17
N ASP A 6 1.39 18.40 -12.28
CA ASP A 6 1.68 18.23 -10.86
C ASP A 6 0.72 17.23 -10.19
N LEU A 7 -0.55 17.24 -10.59
CA LEU A 7 -1.54 16.29 -10.07
C LEU A 7 -1.22 14.85 -10.50
N TYR A 8 -0.96 14.62 -11.78
CA TYR A 8 -0.62 13.28 -12.29
C TYR A 8 0.70 12.78 -11.71
N SER A 9 1.73 13.63 -11.62
CA SER A 9 2.99 13.27 -10.96
C SER A 9 2.78 12.84 -9.52
N LYS A 10 1.93 13.55 -8.76
CA LYS A 10 1.62 13.19 -7.39
C LYS A 10 0.91 11.83 -7.30
N PHE A 11 -0.06 11.56 -8.16
CA PHE A 11 -0.74 10.27 -8.20
C PHE A 11 0.19 9.12 -8.59
N ILE A 12 1.06 9.34 -9.58
CA ILE A 12 2.05 8.34 -10.01
C ILE A 12 3.06 8.08 -8.89
N SER A 13 3.59 9.12 -8.26
CA SER A 13 4.49 9.01 -7.10
C SER A 13 3.85 8.22 -5.97
N GLN A 14 2.60 8.53 -5.61
CA GLN A 14 1.89 7.80 -4.57
C GLN A 14 1.64 6.34 -4.94
N GLY A 15 1.29 6.07 -6.20
CA GLY A 15 1.12 4.70 -6.71
C GLY A 15 2.42 3.90 -6.64
N LEU A 16 3.53 4.51 -7.05
CA LEU A 16 4.87 3.90 -6.97
C LEU A 16 5.30 3.66 -5.53
N ASP A 17 5.04 4.60 -4.62
CA ASP A 17 5.33 4.42 -3.19
C ASP A 17 4.51 3.29 -2.58
N VAL A 18 3.23 3.15 -2.95
CA VAL A 18 2.41 2.02 -2.48
C VAL A 18 2.96 0.70 -3.01
N LEU A 19 3.29 0.63 -4.30
CA LEU A 19 3.79 -0.58 -4.95
C LEU A 19 5.18 -0.99 -4.43
N PHE A 20 6.13 -0.07 -4.35
CA PHE A 20 7.53 -0.41 -4.08
C PHE A 20 7.96 -0.17 -2.63
N THR A 21 7.35 0.80 -1.95
CA THR A 21 7.77 1.22 -0.60
C THR A 21 6.88 0.62 0.48
N LYS A 22 5.55 0.63 0.29
CA LYS A 22 4.57 0.20 1.32
C LYS A 22 4.35 -1.32 1.32
N TYR A 23 4.31 -1.96 0.15
CA TYR A 23 4.05 -3.41 0.05
C TYR A 23 4.99 -4.15 -0.95
N PRO A 24 6.32 -4.09 -0.77
CA PRO A 24 7.28 -4.70 -1.72
C PRO A 24 7.04 -6.21 -1.93
N THR A 25 6.69 -6.94 -0.87
CA THR A 25 6.39 -8.38 -0.96
C THR A 25 5.14 -8.67 -1.78
N ARG A 26 4.08 -7.84 -1.68
CA ARG A 26 2.85 -8.02 -2.46
C ARG A 26 3.10 -7.72 -3.95
N THR A 27 3.92 -6.73 -4.24
CA THR A 27 4.35 -6.40 -5.61
C THR A 27 5.18 -7.51 -6.22
N GLY A 28 6.15 -8.06 -5.48
CA GLY A 28 6.92 -9.23 -5.92
C GLY A 28 6.04 -10.44 -6.20
N LEU A 29 5.11 -10.76 -5.29
CA LEU A 29 4.13 -11.82 -5.50
C LEU A 29 3.20 -11.55 -6.68
N GLY A 30 2.83 -10.29 -6.91
CA GLY A 30 2.01 -9.88 -8.06
C GLY A 30 2.72 -10.08 -9.40
N ILE A 31 4.02 -9.77 -9.47
CA ILE A 31 4.86 -10.05 -10.64
C ILE A 31 4.95 -11.56 -10.86
N ILE A 32 5.25 -12.35 -9.82
CA ILE A 32 5.33 -13.82 -9.91
C ILE A 32 4.00 -14.39 -10.39
N LEU A 33 2.89 -13.95 -9.80
CA LEU A 33 1.54 -14.38 -10.18
C LEU A 33 1.26 -14.05 -11.65
N GLY A 34 1.55 -12.83 -12.08
CA GLY A 34 1.39 -12.42 -13.48
C GLY A 34 2.25 -13.24 -14.44
N SER A 35 3.49 -13.56 -14.07
CA SER A 35 4.36 -14.45 -14.86
C SER A 35 3.80 -15.86 -14.94
N VAL A 36 3.28 -16.40 -13.84
CA VAL A 36 2.63 -17.72 -13.83
C VAL A 36 1.38 -17.73 -14.69
N LEU A 37 0.54 -16.68 -14.61
CA LEU A 37 -0.62 -16.54 -15.50
C LEU A 37 -0.21 -16.50 -16.98
N SER A 38 0.80 -15.70 -17.31
CA SER A 38 1.32 -15.63 -18.69
C SER A 38 1.87 -16.99 -19.16
N PHE A 39 2.51 -17.75 -18.28
CA PHE A 39 2.98 -19.09 -18.61
C PHE A 39 1.82 -20.05 -18.86
N ILE A 40 0.80 -20.05 -17.98
CA ILE A 40 -0.38 -20.91 -18.11
C ILE A 40 -1.15 -20.58 -19.40
N THR A 41 -1.37 -19.30 -19.72
CA THR A 41 -2.12 -18.91 -20.92
C THR A 41 -1.39 -19.32 -22.19
N ASN A 42 -0.07 -19.21 -22.23
CA ASN A 42 0.74 -19.72 -23.33
C ASN A 42 0.74 -21.26 -23.41
N LEU A 43 0.81 -21.96 -22.28
CA LEU A 43 0.80 -23.42 -22.22
C LEU A 43 -0.53 -24.00 -22.73
N PHE A 44 -1.65 -23.37 -22.36
CA PHE A 44 -2.99 -23.78 -22.75
C PHE A 44 -3.51 -23.06 -24.00
N ARG A 45 -2.65 -22.34 -24.72
CA ARG A 45 -2.97 -21.64 -25.97
C ARG A 45 -3.84 -22.43 -26.95
N PRO A 46 -3.54 -23.70 -27.32
CA PRO A 46 -4.36 -24.45 -28.28
C PRO A 46 -5.78 -24.76 -27.79
N PHE A 47 -6.03 -24.66 -26.48
CA PHE A 47 -7.36 -24.79 -25.88
C PHE A 47 -8.07 -23.44 -25.78
N LEU A 48 -7.33 -22.39 -25.43
CA LEU A 48 -7.86 -21.02 -25.26
C LEU A 48 -8.23 -20.37 -26.60
N GLU A 49 -7.52 -20.67 -27.69
CA GLU A 49 -7.85 -20.18 -29.04
C GLU A 49 -9.20 -20.68 -29.56
N LYS A 50 -9.81 -21.69 -28.93
CA LYS A 50 -11.14 -22.19 -29.28
C LYS A 50 -12.27 -21.35 -28.67
N ILE A 51 -11.94 -20.43 -27.77
CA ILE A 51 -12.91 -19.56 -27.11
C ILE A 51 -13.00 -18.26 -27.93
N GLU A 52 -13.98 -18.17 -28.83
CA GLU A 52 -14.15 -17.00 -29.73
C GLU A 52 -14.45 -15.68 -29.01
N SER A 53 -14.88 -15.73 -27.74
CA SER A 53 -15.28 -14.53 -26.99
C SER A 53 -14.13 -13.71 -26.42
N ILE A 54 -12.94 -14.29 -26.22
CA ILE A 54 -11.80 -13.60 -25.59
C ILE A 54 -10.49 -14.07 -26.22
N ASP A 55 -9.78 -13.14 -26.87
CA ASP A 55 -8.43 -13.40 -27.36
C ASP A 55 -7.40 -13.13 -26.25
N PHE A 56 -7.01 -14.20 -25.56
CA PHE A 56 -5.99 -14.15 -24.53
C PHE A 56 -4.57 -13.97 -25.09
N ASN A 57 -4.37 -14.17 -26.40
CA ASN A 57 -3.05 -14.05 -27.04
C ASN A 57 -2.72 -12.63 -27.49
N THR A 58 -3.72 -11.76 -27.65
CA THR A 58 -3.47 -10.33 -27.95
C THR A 58 -2.90 -9.58 -26.75
N ALA A 59 -3.08 -10.11 -25.54
CA ALA A 59 -2.57 -9.49 -24.33
C ALA A 59 -1.03 -9.56 -24.29
N PRO A 60 -0.33 -8.41 -24.29
CA PRO A 60 1.12 -8.41 -24.19
C PRO A 60 1.57 -8.95 -22.83
N TRP A 61 2.81 -9.46 -22.75
CA TRP A 61 3.37 -10.06 -21.54
C TRP A 61 3.28 -9.15 -20.30
N TRP A 62 3.42 -7.84 -20.47
CA TRP A 62 3.29 -6.86 -19.39
C TRP A 62 1.84 -6.72 -18.89
N GLY A 63 0.83 -7.01 -19.72
CA GLY A 63 -0.57 -7.02 -19.32
C GLY A 63 -0.86 -8.10 -18.27
N TRP A 64 -0.25 -9.27 -18.42
CA TRP A 64 -0.34 -10.35 -17.42
C TRP A 64 0.31 -9.96 -16.09
N LEU A 65 1.43 -9.25 -16.13
CA LEU A 65 2.06 -8.69 -14.93
C LEU A 65 1.16 -7.66 -14.24
N SER A 66 0.54 -6.77 -15.02
CA SER A 66 -0.42 -5.79 -14.49
C SER A 66 -1.61 -6.48 -13.82
N ILE A 67 -2.15 -7.55 -14.41
CA ILE A 67 -3.24 -8.34 -13.80
C ILE A 67 -2.79 -8.94 -12.46
N GLY A 68 -1.61 -9.56 -12.41
CA GLY A 68 -1.07 -10.14 -11.17
C GLY A 68 -0.87 -9.09 -10.08
N LEU A 69 -0.36 -7.90 -10.44
CA LEU A 69 -0.21 -6.77 -9.53
C LEU A 69 -1.55 -6.26 -9.01
N ILE A 70 -2.54 -6.09 -9.89
CA ILE A 70 -3.89 -5.64 -9.51
C ILE A 70 -4.49 -6.64 -8.53
N ILE A 71 -4.47 -7.95 -8.83
CA ILE A 71 -5.04 -9.00 -7.98
C ILE A 71 -4.44 -8.94 -6.57
N MET A 72 -3.11 -8.84 -6.46
CA MET A 72 -2.43 -8.79 -5.17
C MET A 72 -2.70 -7.49 -4.37
N HIS A 73 -3.09 -6.41 -5.05
CA HIS A 73 -3.42 -5.13 -4.45
C HIS A 73 -4.93 -4.87 -4.32
N ILE A 74 -5.80 -5.81 -4.73
CA ILE A 74 -7.27 -5.69 -4.55
C ILE A 74 -7.65 -5.25 -3.13
N PRO A 75 -7.11 -5.83 -2.03
CA PRO A 75 -7.47 -5.39 -0.68
C PRO A 75 -7.11 -3.92 -0.42
N THR A 76 -5.97 -3.45 -0.93
CA THR A 76 -5.53 -2.06 -0.81
C THR A 76 -6.38 -1.13 -1.68
N ILE A 77 -6.79 -1.57 -2.87
CA ILE A 77 -7.70 -0.82 -3.73
C ILE A 77 -9.05 -0.68 -3.03
N ILE A 78 -9.60 -1.77 -2.50
CA ILE A 78 -10.86 -1.76 -1.75
C ILE A 78 -10.77 -0.85 -0.52
N SER A 79 -9.67 -0.89 0.23
CA SER A 79 -9.51 -0.05 1.43
C SER A 79 -9.42 1.43 1.10
N VAL A 80 -8.86 1.82 -0.05
CA VAL A 80 -8.84 3.22 -0.52
C VAL A 80 -10.24 3.70 -0.92
N PHE A 81 -11.08 2.82 -1.48
CA PHE A 81 -12.46 3.16 -1.84
C PHE A 81 -13.45 3.10 -0.65
N GLN A 82 -13.11 2.40 0.42
CA GLN A 82 -13.88 2.45 1.67
C GLN A 82 -13.56 3.75 2.42
N GLN A 83 -14.53 4.66 2.45
CA GLN A 83 -14.46 6.03 3.00
C GLN A 83 -14.05 6.14 4.49
N ASN A 84 -13.80 5.04 5.19
CA ASN A 84 -13.43 5.02 6.62
C ASN A 84 -11.95 4.69 6.88
N SER A 85 -11.13 4.48 5.85
CA SER A 85 -9.69 4.23 6.05
C SER A 85 -8.97 5.51 6.47
N ILE A 86 -8.29 5.46 7.61
CA ILE A 86 -7.42 6.53 8.13
C ILE A 86 -6.01 6.43 7.49
N GLY A 87 -5.80 5.46 6.58
CA GLY A 87 -4.56 5.28 5.82
C GLY A 87 -3.50 4.43 6.53
N ASN A 88 -3.78 3.99 7.76
CA ASN A 88 -2.98 3.05 8.52
C ASN A 88 -3.74 1.73 8.69
N ASP A 89 -3.33 0.70 7.95
CA ASP A 89 -3.97 -0.62 7.90
C ASP A 89 -4.19 -1.23 9.28
N ARG A 90 -3.28 -1.01 10.24
CA ARG A 90 -3.40 -1.57 11.61
C ARG A 90 -4.50 -0.86 12.40
N VAL A 91 -4.61 0.46 12.23
CA VAL A 91 -5.64 1.27 12.88
C VAL A 91 -7.01 0.95 12.26
N ASP A 92 -7.06 0.85 10.94
CA ASP A 92 -8.29 0.52 10.20
C ASP A 92 -8.81 -0.88 10.55
N GLN A 93 -7.92 -1.88 10.63
CA GLN A 93 -8.29 -3.21 11.12
C GLN A 93 -8.77 -3.18 12.57
N ALA A 94 -8.12 -2.41 13.44
CA ALA A 94 -8.55 -2.29 14.84
C ALA A 94 -9.94 -1.65 14.95
N LEU A 95 -10.23 -0.62 14.14
CA LEU A 95 -11.55 0.02 14.07
C LEU A 95 -12.61 -0.98 13.58
N GLU A 96 -12.31 -1.72 12.52
CA GLU A 96 -13.21 -2.74 11.96
C GLU A 96 -13.53 -3.85 12.99
N LEU A 97 -12.53 -4.30 13.75
CA LEU A 97 -12.73 -5.28 14.83
C LEU A 97 -13.60 -4.73 15.97
N ILE A 98 -13.46 -3.44 16.30
CA ILE A 98 -14.28 -2.77 17.32
C ILE A 98 -15.74 -2.59 16.84
N GLU A 99 -15.94 -2.33 15.55
CA GLU A 99 -17.28 -2.16 14.97
C GLU A 99 -18.01 -3.49 14.78
N LYS A 100 -17.31 -4.53 14.31
CA LYS A 100 -17.88 -5.86 14.08
C LYS A 100 -17.95 -6.71 15.34
N GLY A 101 -17.18 -6.37 16.37
CA GLY A 101 -17.22 -7.05 17.65
C GLY A 101 -18.57 -6.82 18.34
N ASN A 102 -19.14 -7.88 18.91
CA ASN A 102 -20.40 -7.83 19.63
C ASN A 102 -20.23 -7.25 21.05
N PHE A 103 -19.65 -6.05 21.12
CA PHE A 103 -19.36 -5.34 22.36
C PHE A 103 -20.58 -4.53 22.83
N SER A 104 -20.75 -4.43 24.15
CA SER A 104 -21.70 -3.44 24.70
C SER A 104 -21.25 -2.02 24.35
N LYS A 105 -22.19 -1.06 24.37
CA LYS A 105 -21.90 0.35 24.04
C LYS A 105 -20.75 0.94 24.88
N ASN A 106 -20.64 0.51 26.14
CA ASN A 106 -19.62 0.97 27.06
C ASN A 106 -18.25 0.35 26.77
N GLU A 107 -18.20 -0.97 26.53
CA GLU A 107 -16.97 -1.66 26.14
C GLU A 107 -16.44 -1.14 24.82
N ARG A 108 -17.31 -0.94 23.83
CA ARG A 108 -16.94 -0.36 22.54
C ARG A 108 -16.30 1.01 22.71
N ARG A 109 -16.91 1.89 23.54
CA ARG A 109 -16.34 3.21 23.85
C ARG A 109 -14.98 3.11 24.53
N GLN A 110 -14.78 2.13 25.40
CA GLN A 110 -13.49 1.89 26.04
C GLN A 110 -12.44 1.44 25.01
N HIS A 111 -12.80 0.55 24.09
CA HIS A 111 -11.89 0.11 23.03
C HIS A 111 -11.49 1.25 22.09
N TYR A 112 -12.43 2.13 21.72
CA TYR A 112 -12.09 3.34 20.95
C TYR A 112 -11.10 4.23 21.70
N ARG A 113 -11.30 4.46 23.01
CA ARG A 113 -10.38 5.26 23.82
C ARG A 113 -8.99 4.64 23.88
N ASN A 114 -8.91 3.33 24.13
CA ASN A 114 -7.64 2.62 24.18
C ASN A 114 -6.91 2.65 22.83
N LEU A 115 -7.65 2.57 21.72
CA LEU A 115 -7.07 2.67 20.38
C LEU A 115 -6.51 4.07 20.13
N ILE A 116 -7.27 5.12 20.44
CA ILE A 116 -6.84 6.52 20.30
C ILE A 116 -5.59 6.79 21.15
N GLU A 117 -5.56 6.31 22.40
CA GLU A 117 -4.43 6.47 23.30
C GLU A 117 -3.17 5.81 22.72
N LYS A 118 -3.27 4.56 22.26
CA LYS A 118 -2.13 3.85 21.65
C LYS A 118 -1.61 4.55 20.41
N VAL A 119 -2.49 5.01 19.52
CA VAL A 119 -2.11 5.72 18.30
C VAL A 119 -1.45 7.07 18.65
N THR A 120 -1.97 7.78 19.65
CA THR A 120 -1.40 9.07 20.09
C THR A 120 0.00 8.89 20.69
N VAL A 121 0.21 7.84 21.49
CA VAL A 121 1.52 7.51 22.06
C VAL A 121 2.52 7.16 20.96
N ASP A 122 2.11 6.34 19.99
CA ASP A 122 2.97 5.93 18.87
C ASP A 122 3.39 7.13 17.99
N LEU A 123 2.45 8.04 17.70
CA LEU A 123 2.73 9.27 16.98
C LEU A 123 3.66 10.21 17.75
N ALA A 124 3.45 10.36 19.06
CA ALA A 124 4.32 11.18 19.91
C ALA A 124 5.74 10.60 19.98
N LEU A 125 5.88 9.28 20.07
CA LEU A 125 7.18 8.59 20.04
C LEU A 125 7.89 8.83 18.70
N SER A 126 7.18 8.64 17.59
CA SER A 126 7.71 8.82 16.24
C SER A 126 8.18 10.25 15.97
N GLN A 127 7.43 11.26 16.44
CA GLN A 127 7.85 12.66 16.35
C GLN A 127 9.10 12.96 17.19
N ASN A 128 9.19 12.42 18.41
CA ASN A 128 10.35 12.63 19.26
C ASN A 128 11.61 11.99 18.67
N ILE A 129 11.51 10.76 18.16
CA ILE A 129 12.60 10.08 17.46
C ILE A 129 13.05 10.87 16.24
N SER A 130 12.11 11.35 15.42
CA SER A 130 12.43 12.16 14.23
C SER A 130 13.16 13.46 14.59
N ARG A 131 12.78 14.11 15.70
CA ARG A 131 13.47 15.31 16.20
C ARG A 131 14.87 15.01 16.73
N GLU A 132 15.07 13.88 17.40
CA GLU A 132 16.40 13.48 17.88
C GLU A 132 17.34 13.15 16.72
N VAL A 133 16.86 12.41 15.71
CA VAL A 133 17.65 12.13 14.50
C VAL A 133 18.06 13.42 13.80
N GLN A 134 17.15 14.39 13.63
CA GLN A 134 17.47 15.69 13.04
C GLN A 134 18.49 16.50 13.86
N LYS A 135 18.48 16.39 15.20
CA LYS A 135 19.48 17.06 16.04
C LYS A 135 20.86 16.42 15.85
N ILE A 136 20.92 15.09 15.86
CA ILE A 136 22.16 14.33 15.64
C ILE A 136 22.76 14.64 14.26
N GLU A 137 21.93 14.68 13.22
CA GLU A 137 22.35 15.02 11.85
C GLU A 137 22.91 16.45 11.76
N LYS A 138 22.27 17.42 12.42
CA LYS A 138 22.77 18.80 12.51
C LYS A 138 24.08 18.91 13.29
N GLU A 139 24.25 18.13 14.35
CA GLU A 139 25.49 18.10 15.14
C GLU A 139 26.64 17.45 14.38
N LEU A 140 26.36 16.39 13.61
CA LEU A 140 27.32 15.75 12.72
C LEU A 140 27.78 16.71 11.62
N HIS A 141 26.84 17.36 10.92
CA HIS A 141 27.17 18.35 9.89
C HIS A 141 27.99 19.52 10.43
N ARG A 142 27.64 20.03 11.62
CA ARG A 142 28.38 21.12 12.27
C ARG A 142 29.78 20.70 12.70
N ASN A 143 29.99 19.44 13.10
CA ASN A 143 31.32 18.94 13.46
C ASN A 143 32.19 18.66 12.24
N SER A 144 31.61 18.25 11.10
CA SER A 144 32.35 18.09 9.84
C SER A 144 32.82 19.43 9.24
N GLU A 145 32.04 20.50 9.39
CA GLU A 145 32.42 21.85 8.92
C GLU A 145 33.51 22.52 9.78
N ASN A 146 33.68 22.10 11.04
CA ASN A 146 34.71 22.63 11.94
C ASN A 146 36.06 21.88 11.84
N GLN A 147 36.17 20.87 10.96
CA GLN A 147 37.37 20.07 10.74
C GLN A 147 38.07 20.35 9.39
N GLU A 148 37.55 21.29 8.59
CA GLU A 148 38.24 21.95 7.46
C GLU A 148 38.78 23.32 7.87
#